data_AF-A0A1V4UUU1-F1
#
_entry.id   AF-A0A1V4UUU1-F1
#
_cell.length_a   1.000
_cell.length_b   1.000
_cell.length_c   1.000
_cell.angle_alpha   90.00
_cell.angle_beta   90.00
_cell.angle_gamma   90.00
#
_symmetry.space_group_name_H-M   'P 1'
#
loop_
_entity.id
_entity.type
_entity.pdbx_description
1 polymer ?
#
loop_
_entity_poly.entity_id
_entity_poly.type
_entity_poly.pdbx_seq_one_letter_code
_entity_poly.pdbx_strand_id
1 'polypeptide(L)' 'MDESDGKKESEGNFVGSSTSKKYHLPDCRYALKIKQENKVYFQSAEEAKSQGYLPCKSCHP' A
#
# COMPACT_ATOMS: atom_id res chain seq x y z
N MET A 1 -21.12 -12.40 -24.09
CA MET A 1 -20.40 -11.14 -24.39
C MET A 1 -20.18 -10.50 -23.02
N ASP A 2 -19.25 -11.00 -22.22
CA ASP A 2 -17.79 -10.87 -22.34
C ASP A 2 -17.36 -9.41 -22.61
N GLU A 3 -16.42 -8.95 -21.77
CA GLU A 3 -15.74 -7.63 -21.73
C GLU A 3 -16.34 -6.58 -20.76
N SER A 4 -15.61 -5.96 -19.82
CA SER A 4 -14.15 -5.87 -19.65
C SER A 4 -13.79 -5.94 -18.16
N ASP A 5 -12.92 -6.89 -17.83
CA ASP A 5 -12.02 -6.83 -16.69
C ASP A 5 -11.08 -5.63 -16.89
N GLY A 6 -11.56 -4.45 -16.50
CA GLY A 6 -10.75 -3.26 -16.36
C GLY A 6 -9.97 -3.29 -15.04
N LYS A 7 -9.30 -4.40 -14.71
CA LYS A 7 -8.30 -4.41 -13.64
C LYS A 7 -7.09 -3.67 -14.15
N LYS A 8 -7.14 -2.34 -13.99
CA LYS A 8 -5.97 -1.47 -14.14
C LYS A 8 -4.81 -2.11 -13.40
N GLU A 9 -3.78 -2.34 -14.19
CA GLU A 9 -2.62 -3.11 -13.83
C GLU A 9 -1.93 -2.50 -12.61
N SER A 10 -1.70 -3.40 -11.68
CA SER A 10 -1.21 -3.21 -10.34
C SER A 10 0.24 -2.75 -10.34
N GLU A 11 0.47 -1.44 -10.41
CA GLU A 11 1.62 -0.90 -9.70
C GLU A 11 1.22 -0.81 -8.23
N GLY A 12 1.91 -1.57 -7.38
CA GLY A 12 1.73 -1.53 -5.94
C GLY A 12 2.16 -0.16 -5.40
N ASN A 13 1.29 0.83 -5.50
CA ASN A 13 1.56 2.22 -5.14
C ASN A 13 1.57 2.46 -3.63
N PHE A 14 1.33 1.42 -2.82
CA PHE A 14 1.28 1.56 -1.37
C PHE A 14 2.12 0.50 -0.69
N VAL A 15 3.02 0.96 0.18
CA VAL A 15 3.90 0.13 1.00
C VAL A 15 3.42 0.18 2.46
N GLY A 16 2.80 -0.90 2.89
CA GLY A 16 2.51 -1.27 4.27
C GLY A 16 3.73 -1.62 5.11
N SER A 17 3.66 -1.31 6.40
CA SER A 17 4.49 -1.88 7.46
C SER A 17 3.67 -2.88 8.25
N SER A 18 4.04 -4.16 8.27
CA SER A 18 3.38 -5.15 9.13
C SER A 18 3.52 -4.82 10.62
N THR A 19 4.64 -4.21 11.01
CA THR A 19 4.94 -3.84 12.41
C THR A 19 4.05 -2.72 12.94
N SER A 20 3.86 -1.67 12.13
CA SER A 20 3.10 -0.48 12.52
C SER A 20 1.65 -0.51 12.00
N LYS A 21 1.30 -1.51 11.19
CA LYS A 21 0.04 -1.58 10.42
C LYS A 21 -0.29 -0.25 9.74
N LYS A 22 0.72 0.38 9.14
CA LYS A 22 0.58 1.66 8.44
C LYS A 22 1.00 1.47 7.01
N TYR A 23 0.22 1.99 6.07
CA TYR A 23 0.62 2.04 4.67
C TYR A 23 1.08 3.44 4.29
N HIS A 24 2.04 3.46 3.38
CA HIS A 24 2.81 4.60 2.95
C HIS A 24 2.86 4.62 1.42
N LEU A 25 3.21 5.73 0.81
CA LEU A 25 3.58 5.76 -0.60
C LEU A 25 5.00 5.20 -0.80
N PRO A 26 5.37 4.66 -1.98
CA PRO A 26 6.72 4.17 -2.30
C PRO A 26 7.78 5.26 -2.12
N ASP A 27 7.41 6.52 -2.33
CA ASP A 27 8.28 7.68 -2.17
C ASP A 27 8.44 8.13 -0.70
N CYS A 28 7.72 7.51 0.24
CA CYS A 28 7.78 7.92 1.64
C CYS A 28 9.11 7.51 2.30
N ARG A 29 9.77 8.47 2.95
CA ARG A 29 10.95 8.23 3.80
C ARG A 29 10.78 7.10 4.82
N TYR A 30 9.56 6.91 5.33
CA TYR A 30 9.25 5.84 6.27
C TYR A 30 9.17 4.51 5.57
N ALA A 31 8.54 4.44 4.38
CA ALA A 31 8.49 3.24 3.54
C ALA A 31 9.88 2.71 3.21
N LEU A 32 10.80 3.61 2.89
CA LEU A 32 12.20 3.29 2.60
C LEU A 32 12.93 2.72 3.84
N LYS A 33 12.56 3.15 5.05
CA LYS A 33 13.11 2.66 6.32
C LYS A 33 12.46 1.36 6.82
N ILE A 34 11.31 0.95 6.27
CA ILE A 34 10.70 -0.34 6.62
C ILE A 34 11.66 -1.44 6.18
N LYS A 35 11.95 -2.40 7.06
CA LYS A 35 12.70 -3.60 6.68
C LYS A 35 11.94 -4.37 5.60
N GLN A 36 12.65 -4.94 4.63
CA GLN A 36 12.04 -5.68 3.53
C GLN A 36 11.11 -6.80 4.02
N GLU A 37 11.47 -7.48 5.11
CA GLU A 37 10.66 -8.51 5.79
C GLU A 37 9.30 -8.00 6.31
N ASN A 38 9.19 -6.70 6.58
CA ASN A 38 8.00 -6.05 7.12
C ASN A 38 7.29 -5.16 6.08
N LYS A 39 7.81 -5.07 4.86
CA LYS A 39 7.17 -4.34 3.76
C LYS A 39 6.05 -5.20 3.18
N VAL A 40 4.85 -4.62 3.14
CA VAL A 40 3.68 -5.20 2.50
C VAL A 40 3.32 -4.31 1.33
N TYR A 41 3.14 -4.85 0.15
CA TYR A 41 2.73 -4.05 -1.01
C TYR A 41 1.23 -4.22 -1.21
N PHE A 42 0.52 -3.11 -1.34
CA PHE A 42 -0.91 -3.11 -1.64
C PHE A 42 -1.15 -2.52 -3.01
N GLN A 43 -2.20 -3.02 -3.65
CA GLN A 43 -2.64 -2.53 -4.96
C GLN A 43 -3.39 -1.21 -4.82
N SER A 44 -4.09 -1.02 -3.69
CA SER A 44 -4.89 0.18 -3.42
C SER A 44 -4.89 0.55 -1.93
N ALA A 45 -5.05 1.83 -1.64
CA ALA A 45 -5.27 2.32 -0.27
C ALA A 45 -6.52 1.69 0.39
N GLU A 46 -7.54 1.36 -0.40
CA GLU A 46 -8.74 0.64 0.07
C GLU A 46 -8.43 -0.78 0.52
N GLU A 47 -7.59 -1.51 -0.24
CA GLU A 47 -7.13 -2.85 0.13
C GLU A 47 -6.32 -2.81 1.42
N ALA A 48 -5.43 -1.83 1.55
CA ALA A 48 -4.67 -1.59 2.77
C ALA A 48 -5.61 -1.32 3.98
N LYS A 49 -6.57 -0.40 3.81
CA LYS A 49 -7.56 -0.07 4.85
C LYS A 49 -8.42 -1.28 5.22
N SER A 50 -8.85 -2.08 4.24
CA SER A 50 -9.64 -3.29 4.44
C SER A 50 -8.87 -4.33 5.26
N GLN A 51 -7.56 -4.44 5.03
CA GLN A 51 -6.66 -5.27 5.86
C GLN A 51 -6.36 -4.67 7.24
N GLY A 52 -6.91 -3.51 7.59
CA GLY A 52 -6.70 -2.83 8.86
C GLY A 52 -5.42 -2.00 8.92
N TYR A 53 -4.84 -1.64 7.77
CA TYR A 53 -3.71 -0.73 7.71
C TYR A 53 -4.17 0.73 7.71
N LEU A 54 -3.48 1.55 8.48
CA LEU A 54 -3.77 2.96 8.64
C LEU A 54 -3.00 3.82 7.64
N PRO A 55 -3.60 4.89 7.08
CA PRO A 55 -2.88 5.83 6.24
C PRO A 55 -1.78 6.53 7.01
N CYS A 56 -0.62 6.64 6.38
CA CYS A 56 0.47 7.48 6.83
C CYS A 56 0.09 8.96 6.78
N LYS A 57 -0.14 9.59 7.95
CA LYS A 57 -0.37 11.04 8.06
C LYS A 57 0.79 11.92 7.60
N SER A 58 1.99 11.38 7.37
CA SER A 58 3.13 12.19 6.88
C SER A 58 3.22 12.23 5.36
N CYS A 59 2.72 11.19 4.70
CA CYS A 59 2.83 11.03 3.25
C CYS A 59 1.46 11.11 2.57
N HIS A 60 0.38 11.27 3.34
CA HIS A 60 -0.99 11.48 2.86
C HIS A 60 -1.33 10.59 1.64
N PRO A 61 -1.22 9.26 1.80
CA PRO A 61 -1.53 8.30 0.76
C PRO A 61 -3.03 8.25 0.44
#